data_AF-A0A7Y5IHG9-F1
#
_entry.id   AF-A0A7Y5IHG9-F1
#
_cell.length_a   1.000
_cell.length_b   1.000
_cell.length_c   1.000
_cell.angle_alpha   90.00
_cell.angle_beta   90.00
_cell.angle_gamma   90.00
#
_symmetry.space_group_name_H-M   'P 1'
#
loop_
_entity.id
_entity.type
_entity.pdbx_description
1 polymer ?
#
loop_
_entity_poly.entity_id
_entity_poly.type
_entity_poly.pdbx_seq_one_letter_code
_entity_poly.pdbx_strand_id
1 'polypeptide(L)'
;QEISPFVVSFVPMAISAGLLLAGSAVLEDTTAVQFTPAALFSIIFLAVFGTVVTFVSYFWLLKRVEVVLLSLTSFVTPLIAILLGVIILGEHVSPQLFGGASLVFLGIASAHLTELRALVQRYLPGGR
;
A
#
# COMPACT_ATOMS: atom_id res chain seq x y z
N GLN A 1 3.88 -23.39 15.24
CA GLN A 1 3.41 -22.24 16.05
C GLN A 1 2.90 -21.18 15.09
N GLU A 2 1.59 -20.88 15.08
CA GLU A 2 1.09 -19.75 14.30
C GLU A 2 1.60 -18.46 14.94
N ILE A 3 2.58 -17.81 14.30
CA ILE A 3 3.03 -16.48 14.73
C ILE A 3 1.83 -15.54 14.55
N SER A 4 1.45 -14.83 15.62
CA SER A 4 0.32 -13.91 15.52
C SER A 4 0.67 -12.80 14.52
N PRO A 5 -0.27 -12.38 13.64
CA PRO A 5 -0.06 -11.29 12.68
C PRO A 5 0.44 -10.00 13.34
N PHE A 6 0.08 -9.79 14.61
CA PHE A 6 0.55 -8.69 15.43
C PHE A 6 2.06 -8.72 15.63
N VAL A 7 2.65 -9.88 15.94
CA VAL A 7 4.10 -10.00 16.15
C VAL A 7 4.87 -9.77 14.83
N VAL A 8 4.32 -10.27 13.72
CA VAL A 8 4.92 -10.08 12.38
C VAL A 8 4.95 -8.61 11.97
N SER A 9 3.96 -7.82 12.39
CA SER A 9 3.86 -6.40 12.05
C SER A 9 4.57 -5.50 13.07
N PHE A 10 4.48 -5.82 14.36
CA PHE A 10 4.96 -4.95 15.44
C PHE A 10 6.47 -4.70 15.38
N VAL A 11 7.28 -5.75 15.20
CA VAL A 11 8.74 -5.62 15.25
C VAL A 11 9.27 -4.75 14.11
N PRO A 12 8.93 -4.98 12.82
CA PRO A 12 9.32 -4.08 11.75
C PRO A 12 8.87 -2.65 11.97
N MET A 13 7.64 -2.44 12.44
CA MET A 13 7.11 -1.08 12.66
C MET A 13 7.83 -0.34 13.78
N ALA A 14 8.18 -1.01 14.88
CA ALA A 14 8.96 -0.41 15.96
C ALA A 14 10.37 -0.02 15.48
N ILE A 15 11.01 -0.90 14.69
CA ILE A 15 12.32 -0.62 14.10
C ILE A 15 12.23 0.56 13.13
N SER A 16 11.26 0.56 12.21
CA SER A 16 11.04 1.65 11.26
C SER A 16 10.73 2.97 11.96
N ALA A 17 9.91 2.98 13.00
CA ALA A 17 9.62 4.19 13.77
C ALA A 17 10.90 4.75 14.42
N GLY A 18 11.72 3.91 15.03
CA GLY A 18 13.01 4.33 15.61
C GLY A 18 13.98 4.88 14.56
N LEU A 19 14.10 4.20 13.41
CA LEU A 19 14.96 4.64 12.31
C LEU A 19 14.48 5.96 11.69
N LEU A 20 13.17 6.13 11.48
CA LEU A 20 12.61 7.37 10.93
C LEU A 20 12.74 8.53 11.91
N LEU A 21 12.57 8.31 13.21
CA LEU A 21 12.79 9.35 14.22
C LEU A 21 14.27 9.76 14.31
N ALA A 22 15.18 8.77 14.27
CA ALA A 22 16.61 9.05 14.24
C ALA A 22 17.02 9.79 12.94
N GLY A 23 16.46 9.38 11.80
CA GLY A 23 16.67 10.04 10.51
C GLY A 23 16.13 11.48 10.51
N SER A 24 14.90 11.69 10.99
CA SER A 24 14.29 13.02 11.12
C SER A 24 15.16 13.94 11.98
N ALA A 25 15.67 13.45 13.12
CA ALA A 25 16.55 14.23 14.00
C ALA A 25 17.87 14.69 13.34
N VAL A 26 18.33 14.00 12.30
CA VAL A 26 19.59 14.32 11.59
C VAL A 26 19.33 15.10 10.29
N LEU A 27 18.21 14.83 9.62
CA LEU A 27 17.95 15.31 8.25
C LEU A 27 16.95 16.46 8.18
N GLU A 28 16.09 16.64 9.18
CA GLU A 28 15.03 17.64 9.15
C GLU A 28 15.31 18.82 10.10
N ASP A 29 14.99 20.02 9.64
CA ASP A 29 14.96 21.19 10.52
C ASP A 29 13.68 21.17 11.36
N THR A 30 13.84 20.87 12.65
CA THR A 30 12.72 20.70 13.58
C THR A 30 12.12 22.02 14.07
N THR A 31 12.76 23.16 13.76
CA THR A 31 12.29 24.48 14.21
C THR A 31 10.96 24.90 13.58
N ALA A 32 10.63 24.37 12.41
CA ALA A 32 9.38 24.64 11.71
C ALA A 32 8.25 23.63 12.04
N VAL A 33 8.48 22.67 12.94
CA VAL A 33 7.47 21.65 13.27
C VAL A 33 6.29 22.30 14.00
N GLN A 34 5.10 22.20 13.39
CA GLN A 34 3.86 22.65 14.00
C GLN A 34 2.92 21.47 14.27
N PHE A 35 2.70 21.21 15.55
CA PHE A 35 1.71 20.22 15.99
C PHE A 35 0.30 20.82 15.90
N THR A 36 -0.22 20.88 14.68
CA THR A 36 -1.61 21.30 14.45
C THR A 36 -2.56 20.14 14.75
N PRO A 37 -3.81 20.42 15.15
CA PRO A 37 -4.82 19.37 15.32
C PRO A 37 -5.02 18.51 14.06
N ALA A 38 -4.92 19.11 12.87
CA ALA A 38 -5.02 18.40 11.60
C ALA A 38 -3.85 17.43 11.38
N ALA A 39 -2.62 17.84 11.72
CA ALA A 39 -1.45 16.97 11.64
C ALA A 39 -1.57 15.78 12.61
N LEU A 40 -1.97 16.05 13.86
CA LEU A 40 -2.16 14.99 14.86
C LEU A 40 -3.27 14.02 14.44
N PHE A 41 -4.39 14.54 13.92
CA PHE A 41 -5.48 13.71 13.40
C PHE A 41 -5.01 12.85 12.23
N SER A 42 -4.20 13.40 11.31
CA SER A 42 -3.64 12.65 10.18
C SER A 42 -2.74 11.51 10.63
N ILE A 43 -1.89 11.75 11.64
CA ILE A 43 -1.03 10.71 12.23
C ILE A 43 -1.86 9.60 12.86
N ILE A 44 -2.85 9.95 13.68
CA ILE A 44 -3.74 8.96 14.34
C ILE A 44 -4.53 8.18 13.30
N PHE A 45 -5.09 8.86 12.29
CA PHE A 45 -5.83 8.22 11.21
C PHE A 45 -4.96 7.21 10.46
N LEU A 46 -3.73 7.58 10.09
CA LEU A 46 -2.82 6.69 9.37
C LEU A 46 -2.31 5.53 10.25
N ALA A 47 -2.07 5.78 11.54
CA ALA A 47 -1.67 4.74 12.49
C ALA A 47 -2.79 3.71 12.71
N VAL A 48 -4.05 4.14 12.76
CA VAL A 48 -5.18 3.22 12.97
C VAL A 48 -5.61 2.57 11.66
N PHE A 49 -6.02 3.36 10.67
CA PHE A 49 -6.61 2.85 9.43
C PHE A 49 -5.54 2.44 8.41
N GLY A 50 -4.54 3.30 8.18
CA GLY A 50 -3.45 3.03 7.23
C GLY A 50 -2.56 1.88 7.64
N THR A 51 -2.52 1.56 8.94
CA THR A 51 -1.65 0.53 9.51
C THR A 51 -2.43 -0.59 10.17
N VAL A 52 -3.00 -0.38 11.36
CA VAL A 52 -3.52 -1.49 12.19
C VAL A 52 -4.64 -2.23 11.49
N VAL A 53 -5.65 -1.51 11.01
CA VAL A 53 -6.77 -2.10 10.28
C VAL A 53 -6.28 -2.75 8.99
N THR A 54 -5.49 -2.05 8.20
CA THR A 54 -4.95 -2.57 6.92
C THR A 54 -4.19 -3.89 7.10
N PHE A 55 -3.23 -3.95 8.02
CA PHE A 55 -2.44 -5.18 8.22
C PHE A 55 -3.26 -6.30 8.85
N VAL A 56 -4.10 -6.01 9.84
CA VAL A 56 -4.97 -7.03 10.45
C VAL A 56 -5.90 -7.62 9.39
N SER A 57 -6.55 -6.79 8.59
CA SER A 57 -7.41 -7.23 7.48
C SER A 57 -6.62 -8.01 6.43
N TYR A 58 -5.43 -7.54 6.05
CA TYR A 58 -4.56 -8.22 5.08
C TYR A 58 -4.20 -9.63 5.55
N PHE A 59 -3.66 -9.78 6.77
CA PHE A 59 -3.28 -11.10 7.29
C PHE A 59 -4.48 -12.00 7.59
N TRP A 60 -5.62 -11.42 7.99
CA TRP A 60 -6.87 -12.16 8.13
C TRP A 60 -7.36 -12.71 6.79
N LEU A 61 -7.29 -11.90 5.74
CA LEU A 61 -7.73 -12.26 4.39
C LEU A 61 -6.76 -13.26 3.74
N LEU A 62 -5.45 -13.13 4.01
CA LEU A 62 -4.40 -14.05 3.57
C LEU A 62 -4.66 -15.50 4.00
N LYS A 63 -5.34 -15.69 5.14
CA LYS A 63 -5.73 -17.00 5.65
C LYS A 63 -7.05 -17.54 5.06
N ARG A 64 -7.80 -16.73 4.30
CA ARG A 64 -9.19 -17.02 3.91
C ARG A 64 -9.45 -16.98 2.41
N VAL A 65 -8.63 -16.28 1.64
CA VAL A 65 -8.80 -16.19 0.19
C VAL A 65 -7.50 -16.55 -0.53
N GLU A 66 -7.63 -16.87 -1.81
CA GLU A 66 -6.49 -17.24 -2.64
C GLU A 66 -5.50 -16.08 -2.77
N VAL A 67 -4.20 -16.40 -2.75
CA VAL A 67 -3.11 -15.41 -2.85
C VAL A 67 -3.26 -14.53 -4.10
N VAL A 68 -3.75 -15.08 -5.20
CA VAL A 68 -4.03 -14.32 -6.43
C VAL A 68 -5.09 -13.23 -6.19
N LEU A 69 -6.16 -13.52 -5.46
CA LEU A 69 -7.19 -12.51 -5.15
C LEU A 69 -6.64 -11.43 -4.23
N LEU A 70 -5.81 -11.79 -3.24
CA LEU A 70 -5.10 -10.80 -2.42
C LEU A 70 -4.15 -9.95 -3.26
N SER A 71 -3.45 -10.54 -4.23
CA SER A 71 -2.48 -9.81 -5.06
C SER A 71 -3.16 -8.77 -5.94
N LEU A 72 -4.42 -8.97 -6.34
CA LEU A 72 -5.22 -7.98 -7.06
C LEU A 72 -5.48 -6.68 -6.28
N THR A 73 -5.33 -6.68 -4.95
CA THR A 73 -5.44 -5.45 -4.14
C THR A 73 -4.41 -4.38 -4.54
N SER A 74 -3.28 -4.78 -5.13
CA SER A 74 -2.26 -3.87 -5.68
C SER A 74 -2.81 -3.02 -6.83
N PHE A 75 -3.75 -3.56 -7.63
CA PHE A 75 -4.41 -2.84 -8.73
C PHE A 75 -5.59 -1.99 -8.23
N VAL A 76 -6.30 -2.46 -7.21
CA VAL A 76 -7.46 -1.74 -6.64
C VAL A 76 -7.01 -0.46 -5.92
N THR A 77 -5.91 -0.52 -5.17
CA THR A 77 -5.41 0.61 -4.36
C THR A 77 -5.20 1.90 -5.16
N PRO A 78 -4.44 1.94 -6.27
CA PRO A 78 -4.27 3.16 -7.06
C PRO A 78 -5.57 3.63 -7.72
N LEU A 79 -6.48 2.73 -8.09
CA LEU A 79 -7.78 3.10 -8.64
C LEU A 79 -8.61 3.87 -7.60
N ILE A 80 -8.69 3.34 -6.37
CA ILE A 80 -9.39 4.00 -5.27
C ILE A 80 -8.72 5.34 -4.94
N ALA A 81 -7.38 5.40 -4.92
CA ALA A 81 -6.66 6.65 -4.67
C ALA A 81 -7.04 7.75 -5.68
N ILE A 82 -7.09 7.44 -6.98
CA ILE A 82 -7.51 8.40 -8.02
C ILE A 82 -8.97 8.81 -7.83
N LEU A 83 -9.87 7.86 -7.55
CA LEU A 83 -11.28 8.15 -7.33
C LEU A 83 -11.49 9.09 -6.13
N LEU A 84 -10.79 8.85 -5.02
CA LEU A 84 -10.84 9.72 -3.85
C LEU A 84 -10.23 11.10 -4.14
N GLY A 85 -9.13 11.17 -4.90
CA GLY A 85 -8.53 12.42 -5.36
C GLY A 85 -9.52 13.28 -6.15
N VAL A 86 -10.19 12.68 -7.13
CA VAL A 86 -11.15 13.39 -8.00
C VAL A 86 -12.44 13.73 -7.26
N ILE A 87 -13.03 12.78 -6.52
CA ILE A 87 -14.36 12.93 -5.92
C ILE A 87 -14.31 13.73 -4.61
N ILE A 88 -13.36 13.41 -3.72
CA ILE A 88 -13.28 14.00 -2.38
C ILE A 88 -12.41 15.26 -2.38
N LEU A 89 -11.24 15.21 -3.05
CA LEU A 89 -10.32 16.34 -3.11
C LEU A 89 -10.61 17.31 -4.25
N GLY A 90 -11.47 16.93 -5.21
CA GLY A 90 -11.81 17.78 -6.36
C GLY A 90 -10.65 17.93 -7.36
N GLU A 91 -9.72 16.99 -7.39
CA GLU A 91 -8.61 17.02 -8.34
C GLU A 91 -9.11 16.90 -9.78
N HIS A 92 -8.59 17.77 -10.64
CA HIS A 92 -8.92 17.73 -12.06
C HIS A 92 -8.08 16.66 -12.75
N VAL A 93 -8.74 15.85 -13.57
CA VAL A 93 -8.07 14.80 -14.34
C VAL A 93 -7.22 15.45 -15.44
N SER A 94 -5.92 15.59 -15.15
CA SER A 94 -4.96 16.17 -16.08
C SER A 94 -4.29 15.08 -16.94
N PRO A 95 -3.69 15.45 -18.09
CA PRO A 95 -2.87 14.52 -18.87
C PRO A 95 -1.71 13.93 -18.06
N GLN A 96 -1.15 14.70 -17.11
CA GLN A 96 -0.10 14.24 -16.21
C GLN A 96 -0.60 13.17 -15.24
N LEU A 97 -1.82 13.33 -14.69
CA LEU A 97 -2.44 12.31 -13.87
C LEU A 97 -2.64 11.01 -14.65
N PHE A 98 -3.11 11.11 -15.90
CA PHE A 98 -3.23 9.95 -16.79
C PHE A 98 -1.89 9.27 -17.07
N GLY A 99 -0.83 10.05 -17.32
CA GLY A 99 0.53 9.56 -17.52
C GLY A 99 1.06 8.82 -16.29
N GLY A 100 0.94 9.44 -15.10
CA GLY A 100 1.35 8.84 -13.83
C GLY A 100 0.56 7.58 -13.49
N ALA A 101 -0.76 7.61 -13.65
CA ALA A 101 -1.61 6.45 -13.45
C ALA A 101 -1.23 5.28 -14.38
N SER A 102 -0.99 5.58 -15.66
CA SER A 102 -0.54 4.58 -16.64
C SER A 102 0.79 3.95 -16.23
N LEU A 103 1.75 4.75 -15.75
CA LEU A 103 3.04 4.24 -15.24
C LEU A 103 2.86 3.33 -14.03
N VAL A 104 1.99 3.70 -13.08
CA VAL A 104 1.68 2.86 -11.91
C VAL A 104 1.07 1.52 -12.34
N PHE A 105 0.06 1.53 -13.21
CA PHE A 105 -0.57 0.30 -13.70
C PHE A 105 0.39 -0.58 -14.48
N LEU A 106 1.25 0.00 -15.33
CA LEU A 106 2.29 -0.75 -16.03
C LEU A 106 3.31 -1.36 -15.07
N GLY A 107 3.72 -0.62 -14.04
CA GLY A 107 4.60 -1.09 -12.98
C GLY A 107 4.01 -2.31 -12.26
N ILE A 108 2.77 -2.21 -11.82
CA ILE A 108 2.06 -3.30 -11.14
C ILE A 108 1.89 -4.49 -12.09
N ALA A 109 1.41 -4.26 -13.31
CA ALA A 109 1.29 -5.32 -14.31
C ALA A 109 2.62 -6.05 -14.52
N SER A 110 3.73 -5.31 -14.59
CA SER A 110 5.07 -5.88 -14.75
C SER A 110 5.49 -6.75 -13.56
N ALA A 111 5.15 -6.34 -12.32
CA ALA A 111 5.43 -7.12 -11.12
C ALA A 111 4.64 -8.43 -11.07
N HIS A 112 3.40 -8.45 -11.58
CA HIS A 112 2.55 -9.64 -11.62
C HIS A 112 2.72 -10.49 -12.90
N LEU A 113 3.61 -10.11 -13.83
CA LEU A 113 3.84 -10.87 -15.07
C LEU A 113 4.24 -12.33 -14.81
N THR A 114 4.98 -12.60 -13.73
CA THR A 114 5.43 -13.97 -13.40
C THR A 114 4.26 -14.85 -12.97
N GLU A 115 3.33 -14.31 -12.20
CA GLU A 115 2.10 -15.00 -11.77
C GLU A 115 1.15 -15.24 -12.94
N LEU A 116 0.99 -14.22 -13.80
CA LEU A 116 0.18 -14.32 -15.03
C LEU A 116 0.77 -15.34 -16.01
N ARG A 117 2.08 -15.35 -16.21
CA ARG A 117 2.77 -16.35 -17.05
C ARG A 117 2.59 -17.76 -16.49
N ALA A 118 2.70 -17.94 -15.19
CA ALA A 118 2.50 -19.23 -14.54
C ALA A 118 1.04 -19.72 -14.69
N LEU A 119 0.06 -18.83 -14.58
CA LEU A 119 -1.36 -19.15 -14.82
C LEU A 119 -1.61 -19.52 -16.29
N VAL A 120 -1.12 -18.71 -17.23
CA VAL A 120 -1.24 -18.97 -18.67
C VAL A 120 -0.63 -20.33 -19.03
N GLN A 121 0.55 -20.66 -18.53
CA GLN A 121 1.17 -21.97 -18.75
C GLN A 121 0.39 -23.13 -18.13
N ARG A 122 -0.24 -22.90 -16.96
CA ARG A 122 -1.01 -23.92 -16.24
C ARG A 122 -2.37 -24.23 -16.89
N TYR A 123 -2.99 -23.24 -17.54
CA TYR A 123 -4.29 -23.40 -18.21
C TYR A 123 -4.21 -23.57 -19.74
N LEU A 124 -3.09 -23.23 -20.37
CA LEU A 124 -2.80 -23.54 -21.77
C LEU A 124 -1.59 -24.50 -21.89
N PRO A 125 -1.66 -25.73 -21.34
CA PRO A 125 -0.61 -26.73 -21.51
C PRO A 125 -0.68 -27.27 -22.95
N GLY A 126 0.03 -26.62 -23.86
CA GLY A 126 0.36 -27.17 -25.18
C GLY A 126 -0.61 -26.81 -26.30
N GLY A 127 -0.44 -25.62 -26.88
CA GLY A 127 -0.55 -25.47 -28.33
C GLY A 127 0.86 -25.59 -28.90
N ARG A 128 1.21 -26.77 -29.42
CA ARG A 128 2.33 -26.88 -30.37
C ARG A 128 2.05 -26.01 -31.58
#